data_AF-A0A1E4AS34-F1
#
_entry.id   AF-A0A1E4AS34-F1
#
_cell.length_a   1.000
_cell.length_b   1.000
_cell.length_c   1.000
_cell.angle_alpha   90.00
_cell.angle_beta   90.00
_cell.angle_gamma   90.00
#
_symmetry.space_group_name_H-M   'P 1'
#
loop_
_entity.id
_entity.type
_entity.pdbx_description
1 polymer ?
#
loop_
_entity_poly.entity_id
_entity_poly.type
_entity_poly.pdbx_seq_one_letter_code
_entity_poly.pdbx_strand_id
1 'polypeptide(L)'
;MAGRNWQTRHAVVVDDSGHYETLGIAEQLVAEGADVTFVTPFKQIGFKVENALMVEPVLERIAYAAGRFTILLRHRVRAVSGDTIEIAPTYPAPSSHLPCDTVVLVTPGAPLRTLYERLHGKVSTLAIVGDANSPRDLQKAIYEGHLAARSC
;
A
#
# COMPACT_ATOMS: atom_id res chain seq x y z
N MET A 1 18.25 4.03 -14.44
CA MET A 1 19.29 2.98 -14.47
C MET A 1 19.85 2.76 -13.06
N ALA A 2 19.40 1.68 -12.41
CA ALA A 2 20.12 0.88 -11.43
C ALA A 2 19.41 -0.48 -11.45
N GLY A 3 20.13 -1.55 -11.79
CA GLY A 3 19.57 -2.87 -12.09
C GLY A 3 18.77 -3.44 -10.93
N ARG A 4 17.46 -3.51 -11.09
CA ARG A 4 16.60 -4.37 -10.28
C ARG A 4 16.53 -5.73 -10.99
N ASN A 5 17.35 -6.67 -10.53
CA ASN A 5 17.39 -8.03 -11.08
C ASN A 5 16.35 -8.94 -10.39
N TRP A 6 15.12 -8.46 -10.25
CA TRP A 6 13.98 -9.30 -9.90
C TRP A 6 13.13 -9.44 -11.15
N GLN A 7 13.17 -10.63 -11.76
CA GLN A 7 12.23 -10.99 -12.82
C GLN A 7 10.97 -11.55 -12.16
N THR A 8 10.17 -10.67 -11.57
CA THR A 8 8.83 -11.05 -11.07
C THR A 8 7.94 -11.31 -12.26
N ARG A 9 7.43 -12.54 -12.36
CA ARG A 9 6.44 -12.90 -13.36
C ARG A 9 5.04 -12.79 -12.79
N HIS A 10 4.84 -13.16 -11.52
CA HIS A 10 3.53 -13.22 -10.88
C HIS A 10 3.54 -12.50 -9.53
N ALA A 11 3.15 -11.23 -9.55
CA ALA A 11 3.07 -10.42 -8.35
C ALA A 11 1.67 -10.48 -7.73
N VAL A 12 1.60 -10.59 -6.41
CA VAL A 12 0.37 -10.28 -5.66
C VAL A 12 0.57 -9.00 -4.86
N VAL A 13 -0.27 -8.01 -5.13
CA VAL A 13 -0.29 -6.74 -4.41
C VAL A 13 -1.48 -6.76 -3.47
N VAL A 14 -1.21 -6.73 -2.16
CA VAL A 14 -2.23 -6.76 -1.12
C VAL A 14 -2.50 -5.34 -0.64
N ASP A 15 -3.71 -4.87 -0.88
CA ASP A 15 -4.19 -3.55 -0.47
C ASP A 15 -5.03 -3.66 0.80
N ASP A 16 -4.50 -3.19 1.93
CA ASP A 16 -5.28 -2.96 3.16
C ASP A 16 -5.37 -1.44 3.49
N SER A 17 -4.95 -0.58 2.54
CA SER A 17 -4.99 0.88 2.69
C SER A 17 -6.19 1.50 1.96
N GLY A 18 -6.46 1.09 0.72
CA GLY A 18 -7.49 1.66 -0.15
C GLY A 18 -7.12 3.04 -0.71
N HIS A 19 -5.84 3.40 -0.63
CA HIS A 19 -5.30 4.69 -1.05
C HIS A 19 -4.31 4.50 -2.22
N TYR A 20 -3.77 5.61 -2.77
CA TYR A 20 -3.02 5.64 -4.03
C TYR A 20 -1.77 4.76 -4.07
N GLU A 21 -1.07 4.58 -2.96
CA GLU A 21 0.22 3.89 -2.91
C GLU A 21 0.14 2.46 -3.47
N THR A 22 -0.94 1.74 -3.17
CA THR A 22 -1.10 0.36 -3.64
C THR A 22 -1.35 0.30 -5.14
N LEU A 23 -2.07 1.29 -5.68
CA LEU A 23 -2.30 1.43 -7.12
C LEU A 23 -1.01 1.74 -7.87
N GLY A 24 -0.19 2.66 -7.34
CA GLY A 24 1.10 3.00 -7.92
C GLY A 24 2.09 1.82 -7.92
N ILE A 25 2.08 0.99 -6.88
CA ILE A 25 2.86 -0.25 -6.83
C ILE A 25 2.42 -1.22 -7.92
N ALA A 26 1.11 -1.44 -8.05
CA ALA A 26 0.57 -2.32 -9.08
C ALA A 26 0.90 -1.83 -10.50
N GLU A 27 0.73 -0.53 -10.75
CA GLU A 27 1.09 0.11 -12.02
C GLU A 27 2.56 -0.12 -12.37
N GLN A 28 3.47 0.12 -11.43
CA GLN A 28 4.90 -0.07 -11.64
C GLN A 28 5.22 -1.53 -11.99
N LEU A 29 4.62 -2.49 -11.28
CA LEU A 29 4.84 -3.92 -11.52
C LEU A 29 4.35 -4.36 -12.91
N VAL A 30 3.17 -3.90 -13.33
CA VAL A 30 2.64 -4.19 -14.68
C VAL A 30 3.51 -3.52 -15.75
N ALA A 31 3.96 -2.28 -15.53
CA ALA A 31 4.85 -1.57 -16.44
C ALA A 31 6.22 -2.26 -16.61
N GLU A 32 6.68 -2.96 -15.57
CA GLU A 32 7.88 -3.81 -15.60
C GLU A 32 7.63 -5.20 -16.22
N GLY A 33 6.39 -5.50 -16.63
CA GLY A 33 6.01 -6.72 -17.35
C GLY A 33 5.49 -7.86 -16.47
N ALA A 34 5.25 -7.63 -15.18
CA ALA A 34 4.69 -8.65 -14.29
C ALA A 34 3.18 -8.84 -14.52
N ASP A 35 2.71 -10.07 -14.34
CA ASP A 35 1.29 -10.35 -14.14
C ASP A 35 0.92 -10.06 -12.69
N VAL A 36 0.12 -9.03 -12.48
CA VAL A 36 -0.26 -8.56 -11.15
C VAL A 36 -1.68 -9.01 -10.80
N THR A 37 -1.82 -9.67 -9.65
CA THR A 37 -3.10 -9.85 -8.97
C THR A 37 -3.21 -8.86 -7.82
N PHE A 38 -4.11 -7.89 -7.95
CA PHE A 38 -4.43 -6.90 -6.92
C PHE A 38 -5.52 -7.45 -6.00
N VAL A 39 -5.23 -7.60 -4.72
CA VAL A 39 -6.14 -8.17 -3.72
C VAL A 39 -6.52 -7.10 -2.72
N THR A 40 -7.81 -6.85 -2.55
CA THR A 40 -8.30 -5.85 -1.61
C THR A 40 -9.56 -6.35 -0.90
N PRO A 41 -9.70 -6.12 0.42
CA PRO A 41 -10.93 -6.45 1.14
C PRO A 41 -12.07 -5.49 0.81
N PHE A 42 -11.77 -4.37 0.14
CA PHE A 42 -12.74 -3.34 -0.18
C PHE A 42 -13.62 -3.73 -1.38
N LYS A 43 -14.77 -3.05 -1.49
CA LYS A 43 -15.72 -3.24 -2.59
C LYS A 43 -15.26 -2.62 -3.91
N GLN A 44 -14.18 -1.83 -3.87
CA GLN A 44 -13.57 -1.14 -5.00
C GLN A 44 -12.11 -0.82 -4.66
N ILE A 45 -11.28 -0.65 -5.69
CA ILE A 45 -9.89 -0.18 -5.53
C ILE A 45 -9.86 1.33 -5.29
N GLY A 46 -8.86 1.83 -4.55
CA GLY A 46 -8.63 3.27 -4.42
C GLY A 46 -9.78 4.09 -3.82
N PHE A 47 -10.65 3.49 -3.01
CA PHE A 47 -11.86 4.16 -2.50
C PHE A 47 -11.57 5.46 -1.73
N LYS A 48 -10.37 5.63 -1.14
CA LYS A 48 -9.99 6.86 -0.45
C LYS A 48 -9.56 7.99 -1.40
N VAL A 49 -9.22 7.66 -2.64
CA VAL A 49 -8.74 8.60 -3.67
C VAL A 49 -9.69 8.72 -4.86
N GLU A 50 -10.87 8.08 -4.79
CA GLU A 50 -11.94 8.16 -5.79
C GLU A 50 -12.37 9.61 -6.04
N ASN A 51 -12.62 10.39 -4.98
CA ASN A 51 -12.98 11.81 -5.11
C ASN A 51 -11.90 12.68 -5.74
N ALA A 52 -10.64 12.21 -5.75
CA ALA A 52 -9.54 12.90 -6.41
C ALA A 52 -9.34 12.44 -7.87
N LEU A 53 -10.22 11.57 -8.39
CA LEU A 53 -10.22 11.06 -9.77
C LEU A 53 -8.88 10.43 -10.16
N MET A 54 -8.24 9.75 -9.20
CA MET A 54 -6.90 9.17 -9.38
C MET A 54 -6.93 7.74 -9.92
N VAL A 55 -8.07 7.06 -9.89
CA VAL A 55 -8.16 5.62 -10.21
C VAL A 55 -8.11 5.40 -11.71
N GLU A 56 -8.92 6.11 -12.48
CA GLU A 56 -9.04 5.96 -13.93
C GLU A 56 -7.70 6.20 -14.65
N PRO A 57 -6.94 7.28 -14.35
CA PRO A 57 -5.64 7.47 -14.98
C PRO A 57 -4.65 6.33 -14.72
N VAL A 58 -4.69 5.69 -13.54
CA VAL A 58 -3.84 4.52 -13.25
C VAL A 58 -4.27 3.32 -14.08
N LEU A 59 -5.58 3.06 -14.16
CA LEU A 59 -6.12 1.95 -14.95
C LEU A 59 -5.81 2.09 -16.44
N GLU A 60 -5.86 3.31 -16.98
CA GLU A 60 -5.43 3.59 -18.35
C GLU A 60 -3.97 3.22 -18.56
N ARG A 61 -3.06 3.66 -17.67
CA ARG A 61 -1.63 3.34 -17.78
C ARG A 61 -1.35 1.84 -17.66
N ILE A 62 -2.08 1.15 -16.78
CA ILE A 62 -2.03 -0.31 -16.66
C ILE A 62 -2.50 -0.99 -17.96
N ALA A 63 -3.57 -0.50 -18.58
CA ALA A 63 -4.12 -1.08 -19.81
C ALA A 63 -3.17 -0.97 -21.01
N TYR A 64 -2.29 0.05 -21.04
CA TYR A 64 -1.28 0.22 -22.08
C TYR A 64 0.01 -0.59 -21.85
N ALA A 65 0.20 -1.17 -20.67
CA ALA A 65 1.39 -1.93 -20.33
C ALA A 65 1.33 -3.39 -20.83
N ALA A 66 2.49 -4.05 -20.89
CA ALA A 66 2.61 -5.41 -21.43
C ALA A 66 2.18 -6.51 -20.45
N GLY A 67 2.17 -6.23 -19.15
CA GLY A 67 1.74 -7.17 -18.10
C GLY A 67 0.22 -7.34 -18.02
N ARG A 68 -0.24 -8.38 -17.31
CA ARG A 68 -1.66 -8.58 -17.01
C ARG A 68 -2.03 -7.99 -15.67
N PHE A 69 -3.25 -7.48 -15.54
CA PHE A 69 -3.78 -6.95 -14.28
C PHE A 69 -5.12 -7.61 -13.93
N THR A 70 -5.16 -8.32 -12.81
CA THR A 70 -6.38 -8.95 -12.27
C THR A 70 -6.72 -8.32 -10.93
N ILE A 71 -8.00 -8.00 -10.71
CA ILE A 71 -8.46 -7.39 -9.47
C ILE A 71 -9.37 -8.37 -8.72
N LEU A 72 -9.03 -8.65 -7.47
CA LEU A 72 -9.83 -9.43 -6.53
C LEU A 72 -10.38 -8.51 -5.43
N LEU A 73 -11.57 -7.97 -5.68
CA LEU A 73 -12.32 -7.16 -4.72
C LEU A 73 -12.96 -8.06 -3.66
N ARG A 74 -13.11 -7.56 -2.43
CA ARG A 74 -13.66 -8.35 -1.30
C ARG A 74 -12.90 -9.66 -1.07
N HIS A 75 -11.59 -9.64 -1.25
CA HIS A 75 -10.70 -10.77 -0.99
C HIS A 75 -9.59 -10.37 -0.01
N ARG A 76 -9.02 -11.36 0.68
CA ARG A 76 -7.86 -11.21 1.57
C ARG A 76 -6.89 -12.36 1.33
N VAL A 77 -5.61 -12.08 1.49
CA VAL A 77 -4.59 -13.11 1.62
C VAL A 77 -4.68 -13.76 2.99
N ARG A 78 -4.67 -15.09 3.04
CA ARG A 78 -4.74 -15.89 4.27
C ARG A 78 -3.38 -16.46 4.67
N ALA A 79 -2.62 -16.92 3.69
CA ALA A 79 -1.30 -17.49 3.88
C ALA A 79 -0.43 -17.27 2.63
N VAL A 80 0.87 -17.16 2.85
CA VAL A 80 1.90 -17.17 1.80
C VAL A 80 2.79 -18.38 2.08
N SER A 81 2.90 -19.29 1.11
CA SER A 81 3.57 -20.57 1.25
C SER A 81 4.44 -20.86 0.02
N GLY A 82 5.74 -20.57 0.11
CA GLY A 82 6.66 -20.76 -1.02
C GLY A 82 6.28 -19.90 -2.21
N ASP A 83 5.93 -20.55 -3.32
CA ASP A 83 5.52 -19.94 -4.59
C ASP A 83 4.00 -19.86 -4.77
N THR A 84 3.23 -20.08 -3.70
CA THR A 84 1.78 -20.12 -3.72
C THR A 84 1.20 -19.22 -2.63
N ILE A 85 0.09 -18.55 -2.96
CA ILE A 85 -0.67 -17.73 -2.02
C ILE A 85 -2.09 -18.24 -1.87
N GLU A 86 -2.59 -18.30 -0.64
CA GLU A 86 -3.99 -18.61 -0.34
C GLU A 86 -4.78 -17.30 -0.24
N ILE A 87 -5.86 -17.21 -1.02
CA ILE A 87 -6.77 -16.06 -1.05
C ILE A 87 -8.16 -16.53 -0.68
N ALA A 88 -8.84 -15.77 0.17
CA ALA A 88 -10.21 -16.03 0.56
C ALA A 88 -11.09 -14.79 0.36
N PRO A 89 -12.35 -14.96 -0.04
CA PRO A 89 -13.32 -13.88 0.03
C PRO A 89 -13.50 -13.38 1.47
N THR A 90 -13.90 -12.11 1.63
CA THR A 90 -14.23 -11.53 2.96
C THR A 90 -15.57 -12.01 3.51
N TYR A 91 -16.26 -12.88 2.78
CA TYR A 91 -17.54 -13.50 3.12
C TYR A 91 -17.40 -15.03 3.12
N PRO A 92 -18.33 -15.79 3.71
CA PRO A 92 -18.23 -17.24 3.82
C PRO A 92 -18.24 -17.92 2.45
N ALA A 93 -17.06 -18.24 1.93
CA ALA A 93 -16.85 -18.92 0.67
C ALA A 93 -15.49 -19.65 0.70
N PRO A 94 -15.29 -20.69 -0.13
CA PRO A 94 -14.03 -21.40 -0.20
C PRO A 94 -12.85 -20.48 -0.55
N SER A 95 -11.66 -20.80 -0.02
CA SER A 95 -10.41 -20.18 -0.47
C SER A 95 -9.94 -20.76 -1.80
N SER A 96 -9.09 -20.01 -2.49
CA SER A 96 -8.39 -20.41 -3.71
C SER A 96 -6.88 -20.21 -3.54
N HIS A 97 -6.11 -20.90 -4.38
CA HIS A 97 -4.66 -20.78 -4.40
C HIS A 97 -4.22 -20.22 -5.76
N LEU A 98 -3.26 -19.31 -5.74
CA LEU A 98 -2.64 -18.75 -6.94
C LEU A 98 -1.12 -18.88 -6.87
N PRO A 99 -0.43 -19.12 -8.00
CA PRO A 99 1.01 -19.02 -8.06
C PRO A 99 1.44 -17.55 -7.88
N CYS A 100 2.53 -17.34 -7.14
CA CYS A 100 3.08 -16.02 -6.88
C CYS A 100 4.58 -16.13 -6.55
N ASP A 101 5.41 -15.37 -7.27
CA ASP A 101 6.84 -15.26 -6.97
C ASP A 101 7.18 -13.98 -6.20
N THR A 102 6.23 -13.04 -6.05
CA THR A 102 6.43 -11.78 -5.30
C THR A 102 5.15 -11.30 -4.65
N VAL A 103 5.15 -11.15 -3.33
CA VAL A 103 4.03 -10.56 -2.58
C VAL A 103 4.43 -9.19 -2.07
N VAL A 104 3.66 -8.16 -2.41
CA VAL A 104 3.81 -6.81 -1.86
C VAL A 104 2.66 -6.53 -0.90
N LEU A 105 2.99 -6.43 0.39
CA LEU A 105 2.02 -6.15 1.44
C LEU A 105 1.93 -4.64 1.69
N VAL A 106 0.80 -4.03 1.36
CA VAL A 106 0.51 -2.63 1.66
C VAL A 106 -0.47 -2.57 2.81
N THR A 107 0.08 -2.55 4.02
CA THR A 107 -0.65 -2.48 5.29
C THR A 107 -0.52 -1.11 5.93
N PRO A 108 -1.41 -0.74 6.86
CA PRO A 108 -1.26 0.49 7.63
C PRO A 108 0.13 0.62 8.27
N GLY A 109 0.72 1.81 8.20
CA GLY A 109 2.02 2.10 8.80
C GLY A 109 1.98 2.11 10.32
N ALA A 110 3.10 1.75 10.95
CA ALA A 110 3.31 1.91 12.39
C ALA A 110 4.11 3.20 12.66
N PRO A 111 3.73 4.01 13.67
CA PRO A 111 4.49 5.19 14.02
C PRO A 111 5.91 4.84 14.50
N LEU A 112 6.92 5.53 13.98
CA LEU A 112 8.32 5.38 14.42
C LEU A 112 8.65 6.43 15.49
N ARG A 113 8.60 6.04 16.78
CA ARG A 113 8.71 6.97 17.93
C ARG A 113 9.95 6.83 18.79
N THR A 114 10.88 5.95 18.45
CA THR A 114 12.04 5.62 19.29
C THR A 114 12.84 6.85 19.70
N LEU A 115 13.05 7.82 18.80
CA LEU A 115 13.77 9.05 19.13
C LEU A 115 12.99 9.96 20.09
N TYR A 116 11.68 10.14 19.84
CA TYR A 116 10.80 10.93 20.71
C TYR A 116 10.79 10.36 22.13
N GLU A 117 10.57 9.05 22.27
CA GLU A 117 10.56 8.36 23.56
C GLU A 117 11.89 8.51 24.31
N ARG A 118 13.01 8.45 23.59
CA ARG A 118 14.35 8.64 24.18
C ARG A 118 14.60 10.06 24.71
N LEU A 119 13.94 11.08 24.14
CA LEU A 119 14.10 12.48 24.51
C LEU A 119 13.01 12.97 25.48
N HIS A 120 11.91 12.24 25.61
CA HIS A 120 10.80 12.59 26.49
C HIS A 120 11.27 12.80 27.93
N GLY A 121 11.00 14.00 28.48
CA GLY A 121 11.43 14.39 29.82
C GLY A 121 12.91 14.79 29.96
N LYS A 122 13.70 14.82 28.87
CA LYS A 122 15.13 15.18 28.88
C LYS A 122 15.46 16.54 28.27
N VAL A 123 14.49 17.16 27.59
CA VAL A 123 14.63 18.47 26.96
C VAL A 123 13.45 19.36 27.37
N SER A 124 13.65 20.67 27.36
CA SER A 124 12.63 21.64 27.77
C SER A 124 11.43 21.68 26.83
N THR A 125 11.65 21.44 25.53
CA THR A 125 10.63 21.48 24.50
C THR A 125 10.79 20.27 23.59
N LEU A 126 9.71 19.49 23.45
CA LEU A 126 9.68 18.31 22.58
C LEU A 126 8.28 18.17 21.97
N ALA A 127 8.21 18.09 20.65
CA ALA A 127 6.98 17.85 19.91
C ALA A 127 7.09 16.61 19.03
N ILE A 128 5.97 15.91 18.84
CA ILE A 128 5.83 14.83 17.86
C ILE A 128 4.82 15.24 16.81
N VAL A 129 5.17 15.06 15.53
CA VAL A 129 4.35 15.49 14.39
C VAL A 129 4.38 14.47 13.27
N GLY A 130 3.40 14.53 12.38
CA GLY A 130 3.37 13.72 11.16
C GLY A 130 3.20 12.24 11.44
N ASP A 131 3.80 11.39 10.61
CA ASP A 131 3.61 9.94 10.71
C ASP A 131 4.20 9.35 12.00
N ALA A 132 5.22 9.99 12.58
CA ALA A 132 5.70 9.62 13.91
C ALA A 132 4.62 9.82 14.98
N ASN A 133 3.77 10.85 14.85
CA ASN A 133 2.64 11.07 15.73
C ASN A 133 1.47 10.13 15.38
N SER A 134 1.07 10.03 14.12
CA SER A 134 0.08 9.05 13.67
C SER A 134 0.11 8.98 12.15
N PRO A 135 0.51 7.83 11.56
CA PRO A 135 0.60 7.65 10.11
C PRO A 135 -0.74 7.95 9.43
N ARG A 136 -0.75 8.97 8.59
CA ARG A 136 -1.96 9.54 7.95
C ARG A 136 -1.60 10.13 6.59
N ASP A 137 -2.51 10.90 6.01
CA ASP A 137 -2.24 11.62 4.77
C ASP A 137 -1.15 12.70 4.95
N LEU A 138 -0.52 13.05 3.82
CA LEU A 138 0.53 14.07 3.73
C LEU A 138 0.05 15.44 4.25
N GLN A 139 -1.22 15.78 4.06
CA GLN A 139 -1.76 17.08 4.46
C GLN A 139 -1.77 17.23 5.98
N LYS A 140 -2.09 16.16 6.72
CA LYS A 140 -2.02 16.12 8.19
C LYS A 140 -0.59 16.28 8.68
N ALA A 141 0.38 15.64 8.03
CA ALA A 141 1.78 15.80 8.40
C ALA A 141 2.28 17.24 8.22
N ILE A 142 1.94 17.88 7.09
CA ILE A 142 2.25 19.30 6.82
C ILE A 142 1.59 20.20 7.87
N TYR A 143 0.30 19.97 8.14
CA TYR A 143 -0.46 20.75 9.11
C TYR A 143 0.12 20.67 10.53
N GLU A 144 0.48 19.47 10.99
CA GLU A 144 1.07 19.26 12.31
C GLU A 144 2.45 19.91 12.44
N GLY A 145 3.29 19.80 11.40
CA GLY A 145 4.57 20.51 11.37
C GLY A 145 4.40 22.02 11.47
N HIS A 146 3.43 22.57 10.75
CA HIS A 146 3.11 24.00 10.77
C HIS A 146 2.58 24.47 12.13
N LEU A 147 1.71 23.68 12.77
CA LEU A 147 1.23 23.98 14.12
C LEU A 147 2.36 23.94 15.14
N ALA A 148 3.19 22.90 15.12
CA ALA A 148 4.30 22.77 16.06
C ALA A 148 5.26 23.96 15.96
N ALA A 149 5.55 24.44 14.74
CA ALA A 149 6.39 25.61 14.53
C ALA A 149 5.78 26.93 15.06
N ARG A 150 4.45 27.03 15.17
CA ARG A 150 3.75 28.22 15.69
C ARG A 150 3.50 28.19 17.20
N SER A 151 3.51 26.99 17.79
CA SER A 151 3.21 26.75 19.19
C SER A 151 4.44 26.56 20.07
N CYS A 152 5.64 26.57 19.47
CA CYS A 152 6.93 26.48 20.15
C CYS A 152 7.64 27.83 20.22
#